data_AF-A0A357JIE4-F1
#
_entry.id   AF-A0A357JIE4-F1
#
_cell.length_a   1.000
_cell.length_b   1.000
_cell.length_c   1.000
_cell.angle_alpha   90.00
_cell.angle_beta   90.00
_cell.angle_gamma   90.00
#
_symmetry.space_group_name_H-M   'P 1'
#
loop_
_entity.id
_entity.type
_entity.pdbx_description
1 polymer ?
#
loop_
_entity_poly.entity_id
_entity_poly.type
_entity_poly.pdbx_seq_one_letter_code
_entity_poly.pdbx_strand_id
1 'polypeptide(L)' 'MSLVLQNNIFKVSITDYDPDGNLTSDKNKNITSILYNHLNMPTKITVTGSNAGTLDYVYTADGIKLQ' A
#
# COMPACT_ATOMS: atom_id res chain seq x y z
N MET A 1 24.46 19.64 31.99
CA MET A 1 24.70 19.63 30.53
C MET A 1 24.28 18.28 30.00
N SER A 2 23.05 18.14 29.49
CA SER A 2 22.66 16.98 28.68
C SER A 2 21.78 17.48 27.55
N LEU A 3 22.33 17.44 26.35
CA LEU A 3 21.63 17.74 25.12
C LEU A 3 20.82 16.49 24.74
N VAL A 4 19.50 16.59 24.69
CA VAL A 4 18.66 15.53 24.14
C VAL A 4 18.69 15.68 22.63
N LEU A 5 19.38 14.78 21.93
CA LEU A 5 19.33 14.71 20.47
C LEU A 5 17.93 14.24 20.06
N GLN A 6 17.02 15.20 19.84
CA GLN A 6 15.84 14.99 19.01
C GLN A 6 16.32 14.90 17.57
N ASN A 7 16.93 13.77 17.21
CA ASN A 7 17.09 13.41 15.81
C ASN A 7 15.69 13.06 15.30
N ASN A 8 14.94 14.11 14.93
CA ASN A 8 13.79 14.05 14.05
C ASN A 8 14.25 13.52 12.69
N ILE A 9 14.64 12.24 12.64
CA ILE A 9 14.68 11.49 11.40
C ILE A 9 13.21 11.41 11.02
N PHE A 10 12.79 12.33 10.14
CA PHE A 10 11.49 12.26 9.49
C PHE A 10 11.39 10.85 8.94
N LYS A 11 10.60 10.00 9.60
CA LYS A 11 10.30 8.66 9.11
C LYS A 11 9.49 8.89 7.84
N VAL A 12 10.19 9.00 6.72
CA VAL A 12 9.55 8.85 5.42
C VAL A 12 9.15 7.39 5.38
N SER A 13 7.90 7.10 5.69
CA SER A 13 7.33 5.80 5.37
C SER A 13 7.47 5.63 3.86
N ILE A 14 8.31 4.68 3.48
CA ILE A 14 8.46 4.22 2.11
C ILE A 14 7.38 3.18 1.81
N THR A 15 6.89 2.49 2.83
CA THR A 15 5.88 1.45 2.77
C THR A 15 4.96 1.62 3.97
N ASP A 16 3.65 1.62 3.75
CA ASP A 16 2.63 1.79 4.78
C ASP A 16 1.64 0.62 4.74
N TYR A 17 1.07 0.30 5.90
CA TYR A 17 0.16 -0.83 6.09
C TYR A 17 -1.07 -0.40 6.88
N ASP A 18 -2.20 -1.09 6.67
CA ASP A 18 -3.39 -0.97 7.52
C ASP A 18 -3.24 -1.80 8.82
N PRO A 19 -4.18 -1.70 9.78
CA PRO A 19 -4.11 -2.45 11.03
C PRO A 19 -4.15 -3.99 10.87
N ASP A 20 -4.72 -4.48 9.77
CA ASP A 20 -4.80 -5.92 9.45
C ASP A 20 -3.50 -6.42 8.79
N GLY A 21 -2.54 -5.53 8.53
CA GLY A 21 -1.24 -5.84 7.95
C GLY A 21 -1.22 -5.84 6.42
N ASN A 22 -2.28 -5.34 5.77
CA ASN A 22 -2.31 -5.20 4.32
C ASN A 22 -1.54 -3.96 3.88
N LEU A 23 -0.87 -4.05 2.74
CA LEU A 23 -0.11 -2.93 2.16
C LEU A 23 -1.05 -1.83 1.68
N THR A 24 -0.89 -0.60 2.15
CA THR A 24 -1.71 0.55 1.68
C THR A 24 -0.96 1.43 0.69
N SER A 25 0.36 1.54 0.81
CA SER A 25 1.20 2.27 -0.15
C SER A 25 2.65 1.78 -0.16
N ASP A 26 3.34 1.92 -1.30
CA ASP A 26 4.77 1.62 -1.45
C ASP A 26 5.41 2.55 -2.47
N LYS A 27 6.22 3.50 -2.00
CA LYS A 27 6.92 4.49 -2.82
C LYS A 27 8.00 3.87 -3.70
N ASN A 28 8.61 2.75 -3.30
CA ASN A 28 9.59 2.06 -4.16
C ASN A 28 8.92 1.45 -5.40
N LYS A 29 7.62 1.15 -5.30
CA LYS A 29 6.80 0.58 -6.38
C LYS A 29 5.90 1.62 -7.04
N ASN A 30 5.98 2.88 -6.64
CA ASN A 30 5.06 3.96 -7.02
C ASN A 30 3.58 3.64 -6.73
N ILE A 31 3.29 2.80 -5.74
CA ILE A 31 1.93 2.46 -5.31
C ILE A 31 1.45 3.54 -4.34
N THR A 32 0.32 4.15 -4.67
CA THR A 32 -0.29 5.23 -3.88
C THR A 32 -1.50 4.79 -3.07
N SER A 33 -2.19 3.74 -3.52
CA SER A 33 -3.31 3.13 -2.79
C SER A 33 -3.53 1.69 -3.23
N ILE A 34 -4.02 0.87 -2.29
CA ILE A 34 -4.57 -0.45 -2.55
C ILE A 34 -5.94 -0.54 -1.86
N LEU A 35 -6.95 -1.03 -2.58
CA LEU A 35 -8.25 -1.40 -2.04
C LEU A 35 -8.32 -2.90 -1.88
N TYR A 36 -9.01 -3.35 -0.84
CA TYR A 36 -9.13 -4.76 -0.48
C TYR A 36 -10.60 -5.19 -0.40
N ASN A 37 -10.85 -6.47 -0.66
CA ASN A 37 -12.13 -7.10 -0.33
C ASN A 37 -12.11 -7.65 1.11
N HIS A 38 -13.23 -8.25 1.54
CA HIS A 38 -13.37 -8.86 2.87
C HIS A 38 -12.49 -10.09 3.12
N LEU A 39 -11.76 -10.59 2.11
CA LEU A 39 -10.79 -11.67 2.21
C LEU A 39 -9.35 -11.15 2.21
N ASN A 40 -9.16 -9.84 2.40
CA ASN A 40 -7.85 -9.16 2.33
C ASN A 40 -7.13 -9.35 0.99
N MET A 41 -7.88 -9.53 -0.10
CA MET A 41 -7.34 -9.60 -1.45
C MET A 41 -7.41 -8.23 -2.15
N PRO A 42 -6.34 -7.79 -2.84
CA PRO A 42 -6.34 -6.50 -3.54
C PRO A 42 -7.38 -6.48 -4.66
N THR A 43 -8.34 -5.56 -4.63
CA THR A 43 -9.31 -5.34 -5.72
C THR A 43 -8.91 -4.21 -6.65
N LYS A 44 -8.09 -3.27 -6.15
CA LYS A 44 -7.59 -2.15 -6.95
C LYS A 44 -6.23 -1.69 -6.45
N ILE A 45 -5.27 -1.52 -7.35
CA ILE A 45 -3.96 -0.95 -7.06
C ILE A 45 -3.77 0.29 -7.93
N THR A 46 -3.48 1.44 -7.30
CA THR A 46 -3.19 2.69 -8.03
C THR A 46 -1.69 2.96 -8.05
N VAL A 47 -1.12 3.01 -9.25
CA VAL A 47 0.31 3.24 -9.49
C VAL A 47 0.50 4.60 -10.17
N THR A 48 1.58 5.29 -9.84
CA THR A 48 1.99 6.57 -10.48
C THR A 48 3.35 6.46 -11.17
N GLY A 49 3.82 7.55 -11.77
CA GLY A 49 5.08 7.59 -12.52
C GLY A 49 4.92 7.14 -13.97
N SER A 50 5.99 6.58 -14.56
CA SER A 50 6.00 6.20 -15.98
C SER A 50 5.00 5.09 -16.34
N ASN A 51 4.63 4.26 -15.37
CA ASN A 51 3.62 3.20 -15.51
C ASN A 51 2.33 3.56 -14.76
N ALA A 52 1.97 4.84 -14.75
CA ALA A 52 0.78 5.30 -14.04
C ALA A 52 -0.49 4.62 -14.57
N GLY A 53 -1.36 4.20 -13.65
CA GLY A 53 -2.59 3.52 -13.98
C GLY A 53 -3.20 2.79 -12.79
N THR A 54 -4.28 2.07 -13.05
CA THR A 54 -4.93 1.20 -12.07
C THR A 54 -4.89 -0.24 -12.52
N LEU A 55 -4.62 -1.14 -11.58
CA LEU A 55 -4.82 -2.57 -11.76
C LEU A 55 -6.07 -2.94 -10.99
N ASP A 56 -7.14 -3.26 -11.71
CA ASP A 56 -8.41 -3.69 -11.14
C ASP A 56 -8.49 -5.22 -11.22
N TYR A 57 -8.85 -5.85 -10.10
CA TYR A 57 -8.97 -7.30 -9.97
C TYR A 57 -10.38 -7.67 -9.53
N VAL A 58 -10.89 -8.75 -10.12
CA VAL A 58 -12.19 -9.32 -9.76
C VAL A 58 -11.97 -10.73 -9.26
N TYR A 59 -12.65 -11.08 -8.17
CA TYR A 59 -12.60 -12.40 -7.57
C TYR A 59 -14.01 -12.97 -7.46
N THR A 60 -14.11 -14.30 -7.45
CA THR A 60 -15.30 -14.97 -6.92
C THR A 60 -15.43 -14.70 -5.42
N ALA A 61 -16.61 -15.00 -4.85
CA ALA A 61 -16.84 -14.90 -3.41
C ALA A 61 -15.88 -15.80 -2.60
N ASP A 62 -15.41 -16.91 -3.18
CA ASP A 62 -14.48 -17.86 -2.56
C ASP A 62 -13.00 -17.46 -2.75
N GLY A 63 -12.72 -16.32 -3.38
CA GLY A 63 -11.35 -15.81 -3.58
C GLY A 63 -10.62 -16.33 -4.83
N ILE A 64 -11.34 -16.88 -5.81
CA ILE A 64 -10.74 -17.28 -7.10
C ILE A 64 -10.64 -16.04 -8.00
N LYS A 65 -9.44 -15.72 -8.49
CA LYS A 65 -9.23 -14.58 -9.39
C LYS A 65 -9.87 -14.82 -10.76
N LEU A 66 -10.62 -13.83 -11.26
CA LEU A 66 -11.31 -13.85 -12.54
C LEU A 66 -10.66 -12.95 -13.60
N GLN A 67 -10.07 -11.82 -13.18
CA GLN A 67 -9.43 -10.81 -14.02
C GLN A 67 -8.24 -10.21 -13.29
#